data_AF-A0A061RTQ0-F1
#
_entry.id   AF-A0A061RTQ0-F1
#
_cell.length_a   1.000
_cell.length_b   1.000
_cell.length_c   1.000
_cell.angle_alpha   90.00
_cell.angle_beta   90.00
_cell.angle_gamma   90.00
#
_symmetry.space_group_name_H-M   'P 1'
#
loop_
_entity.id
_entity.type
_entity.pdbx_description
1 polymer ?
#
loop_
_entity_poly.entity_id
_entity_poly.type
_entity_poly.pdbx_seq_one_letter_code
_entity_poly.pdbx_strand_id
1 'polypeptide(L)'
;MSKVMEKQDSEMTSSEISKRGDTVGPETEQPKGATWTAGCSGCSNRELVENLRAAGFITRQDVYDAMLATDRANYVPTPCANKGKSDTYIWGPYADAPQSIGSKVTISAPHIHAMTLEALAEVITSGGTRVLDVGCGSGIVVGRLADMSRRNLLADGLFLQGSGGTGPRIEVFQGDGWQGLPGLGPFDAINVG
;
A
#
# COMPACT_ATOMS: atom_id res chain seq x y z
N MET A 1 19.46 18.32 -54.57
CA MET A 1 18.47 17.22 -54.67
C MET A 1 18.93 16.12 -53.72
N SER A 2 18.37 16.04 -52.50
CA SER A 2 18.63 14.95 -51.56
C SER A 2 17.32 14.52 -50.89
N LYS A 3 17.22 13.21 -50.72
CA LYS A 3 16.02 12.37 -50.63
C LYS A 3 15.43 12.38 -49.22
N VAL A 4 14.11 12.58 -49.13
CA VAL A 4 13.30 12.36 -47.92
C VAL A 4 13.24 10.85 -47.64
N MET A 5 13.61 10.40 -46.44
CA MET A 5 13.38 9.04 -45.97
C MET A 5 12.04 9.00 -45.25
N GLU A 6 11.09 8.31 -45.89
CA GLU A 6 9.76 7.99 -45.39
C GLU A 6 9.91 6.83 -44.38
N LYS A 7 9.46 7.04 -43.14
CA LYS A 7 9.36 5.99 -42.12
C LYS A 7 8.12 5.16 -42.46
N GLN A 8 8.30 3.89 -42.79
CA GLN A 8 7.22 2.92 -42.84
C GLN A 8 6.84 2.53 -41.41
N ASP A 9 5.65 2.91 -40.98
CA ASP A 9 5.00 2.34 -39.80
C ASP A 9 4.43 0.98 -40.20
N SER A 10 5.09 -0.11 -39.78
CA SER A 10 4.54 -1.45 -39.91
C SER A 10 3.53 -1.68 -38.78
N GLU A 11 2.24 -1.64 -39.10
CA GLU A 11 1.17 -2.07 -38.21
C GLU A 11 1.36 -3.55 -37.85
N MET A 12 1.44 -3.83 -36.55
CA MET A 12 1.62 -5.17 -36.00
C MET A 12 0.27 -5.91 -36.05
N THR A 13 0.27 -7.14 -36.56
CA THR A 13 -0.97 -7.88 -36.81
C THR A 13 -1.57 -8.42 -35.50
N SER A 14 -2.91 -8.50 -35.42
CA SER A 14 -3.63 -8.97 -34.22
C SER A 14 -3.23 -10.38 -33.74
N SER A 15 -2.58 -11.17 -34.58
CA SER A 15 -2.03 -12.49 -34.24
C SER A 15 -0.71 -12.45 -33.46
N GLU A 16 0.04 -11.34 -33.50
CA GLU A 16 1.34 -11.21 -32.82
C GLU A 16 1.20 -10.72 -31.37
N ILE A 17 0.13 -9.98 -31.07
CA ILE A 17 -0.22 -9.53 -29.71
C ILE A 17 -0.61 -10.72 -28.81
N SER A 18 -1.23 -11.75 -29.38
CA SER A 18 -1.72 -12.92 -28.62
C SER A 18 -0.62 -13.84 -28.07
N LYS A 19 0.66 -13.66 -28.44
CA LYS A 19 1.74 -14.60 -28.09
C LYS A 19 2.74 -14.08 -27.04
N ARG A 20 2.50 -12.92 -26.43
CA ARG A 20 3.39 -12.33 -25.41
C ARG A 20 2.65 -11.97 -24.11
N GLY A 21 1.91 -12.93 -23.55
CA GLY A 21 1.08 -12.68 -22.37
C GLY A 21 1.08 -13.78 -21.32
N ASP A 22 2.15 -14.56 -21.17
CA ASP A 22 2.21 -15.65 -20.17
C ASP A 22 3.51 -15.65 -19.35
N THR A 23 3.93 -14.50 -18.84
CA THR A 23 4.80 -14.46 -17.65
C THR A 23 4.07 -13.74 -16.54
N VAL A 24 3.13 -14.47 -15.94
CA VAL A 24 2.59 -14.16 -14.62
C VAL A 24 3.79 -14.14 -13.68
N GLY A 25 4.04 -13.00 -13.01
CA GLY A 25 4.98 -12.93 -11.89
C GLY A 25 4.59 -13.96 -10.82
N PRO A 26 5.46 -14.27 -9.84
CA PRO A 26 5.13 -15.29 -8.85
C PRO A 26 3.77 -14.98 -8.21
N GLU A 27 2.80 -15.84 -8.52
CA GLU A 27 1.50 -15.85 -7.88
C GLU A 27 1.78 -16.03 -6.39
N THR A 28 1.51 -15.00 -5.59
CA THR A 28 1.64 -15.08 -4.14
C THR A 28 0.59 -16.08 -3.68
N GLU A 29 0.97 -17.37 -3.61
CA GLU A 29 0.09 -18.45 -3.17
C GLU A 29 -0.43 -18.10 -1.78
N GLN A 30 -1.73 -17.82 -1.70
CA GLN A 30 -2.41 -17.70 -0.41
C GLN A 30 -2.23 -19.02 0.35
N PRO A 31 -1.93 -18.99 1.66
CA PRO A 31 -1.71 -20.21 2.42
C PRO A 31 -2.94 -21.12 2.35
N LYS A 32 -2.73 -22.37 1.89
CA LYS A 32 -3.77 -23.39 1.73
C LYS A 32 -4.37 -23.74 3.10
N GLY A 33 -5.60 -23.26 3.34
CA GLY A 33 -6.38 -23.53 4.56
C GLY A 33 -7.10 -22.31 5.16
N ALA A 34 -6.84 -21.09 4.67
CA ALA A 34 -7.48 -19.88 5.18
C ALA A 34 -8.95 -19.77 4.72
N THR A 35 -9.87 -20.23 5.55
CA THR A 35 -11.28 -19.85 5.43
C THR A 35 -11.50 -18.56 6.23
N TRP A 36 -11.63 -17.45 5.49
CA TRP A 36 -12.25 -16.16 5.84
C TRP A 36 -11.40 -15.12 6.61
N THR A 37 -11.02 -14.02 5.94
CA THR A 37 -10.41 -12.78 6.48
C THR A 37 -11.16 -12.17 7.66
N ALA A 38 -12.43 -12.54 7.89
CA ALA A 38 -13.19 -12.16 9.08
C ALA A 38 -12.47 -12.48 10.40
N GLY A 39 -11.68 -13.56 10.45
CA GLY A 39 -10.92 -13.98 11.63
C GLY A 39 -9.78 -13.04 12.04
N CYS A 40 -9.39 -12.09 11.19
CA CYS A 40 -8.36 -11.10 11.53
C CYS A 40 -8.91 -9.85 12.23
N SER A 41 -10.23 -9.66 12.25
CA SER A 41 -10.85 -8.50 12.89
C SER A 41 -10.56 -8.46 14.40
N GLY A 42 -10.59 -7.28 15.01
CA GLY A 42 -10.38 -7.12 16.46
C GLY A 42 -11.24 -6.00 17.07
N CYS A 43 -11.17 -5.84 18.39
CA CYS A 43 -11.81 -4.75 19.14
C CYS A 43 -10.88 -3.54 19.34
N SER A 44 -9.61 -3.67 18.95
CA SER A 44 -8.60 -2.60 19.01
C SER A 44 -7.62 -2.72 17.84
N ASN A 45 -6.86 -1.66 17.55
CA ASN A 45 -5.79 -1.72 16.55
C ASN A 45 -4.76 -2.79 16.90
N ARG A 46 -4.42 -2.93 18.18
CA ARG A 46 -3.50 -3.96 18.67
C ARG A 46 -4.00 -5.37 18.34
N GLU A 47 -5.22 -5.69 18.75
CA GLU A 47 -5.80 -7.03 18.53
C GLU A 47 -5.91 -7.36 17.04
N LEU A 48 -6.35 -6.40 16.22
CA LEU A 48 -6.37 -6.53 14.76
C LEU A 48 -4.97 -6.89 14.21
N VAL A 49 -3.92 -6.17 14.63
CA VAL A 49 -2.56 -6.39 14.13
C VAL A 49 -1.97 -7.71 14.64
N GLU A 50 -2.25 -8.08 15.88
CA GLU A 50 -1.86 -9.37 16.46
C GLU A 50 -2.53 -10.54 15.71
N ASN A 51 -3.83 -10.42 15.38
CA ASN A 51 -4.55 -11.42 14.60
C ASN A 51 -4.00 -11.55 13.16
N LEU A 52 -3.69 -10.43 12.50
CA LEU A 52 -3.06 -10.44 11.17
C LEU A 52 -1.69 -11.13 11.19
N ARG A 53 -0.90 -10.92 12.23
CA ARG A 53 0.39 -11.61 12.43
C ARG A 53 0.19 -13.10 12.67
N ALA A 54 -0.76 -13.49 13.52
CA ALA A 54 -1.08 -14.89 13.78
C ALA A 54 -1.58 -15.62 12.52
N ALA A 55 -2.30 -14.91 11.65
CA ALA A 55 -2.77 -15.42 10.36
C ALA A 55 -1.69 -15.47 9.26
N GLY A 56 -0.49 -14.93 9.52
CA GLY A 56 0.65 -14.96 8.60
C GLY A 56 0.68 -13.83 7.55
N PHE A 57 -0.20 -12.83 7.64
CA PHE A 57 -0.16 -11.66 6.76
C PHE A 57 0.96 -10.67 7.11
N ILE A 58 1.43 -10.72 8.37
CA ILE A 58 2.55 -9.92 8.85
C ILE A 58 3.65 -10.88 9.30
N THR A 59 4.79 -10.82 8.63
CA THR A 59 5.96 -11.65 8.91
C THR A 59 7.11 -10.81 9.47
N ARG A 60 7.26 -9.57 8.99
CA ARG A 60 8.36 -8.70 9.42
C ARG A 60 7.99 -7.88 10.66
N GLN A 61 9.00 -7.63 11.49
CA GLN A 61 8.83 -6.89 12.73
C GLN A 61 8.59 -5.39 12.49
N ASP A 62 9.24 -4.80 11.50
CA ASP A 62 9.06 -3.39 11.13
C ASP A 62 7.64 -3.09 10.61
N VAL A 63 7.07 -3.99 9.79
CA VAL A 63 5.68 -3.92 9.33
C VAL A 63 4.72 -4.03 10.52
N TYR A 64 4.93 -4.99 11.41
CA TYR A 64 4.13 -5.15 12.63
C TYR A 64 4.14 -3.87 13.49
N ASP A 65 5.32 -3.32 13.76
CA ASP A 65 5.47 -2.11 14.58
C ASP A 65 4.82 -0.90 13.91
N ALA A 66 4.93 -0.77 12.58
CA ALA A 66 4.31 0.31 11.83
C ALA A 66 2.78 0.24 11.83
N MET A 67 2.23 -0.97 11.67
CA MET A 67 0.79 -1.20 11.76
C MET A 67 0.26 -0.95 13.17
N LEU A 68 1.02 -1.29 14.22
CA LEU A 68 0.65 -1.01 15.61
C LEU A 68 0.64 0.49 15.94
N ALA A 69 1.66 1.23 15.49
CA ALA A 69 1.80 2.66 15.78
C ALA A 69 0.82 3.53 14.99
N THR A 70 0.36 3.05 13.83
CA THR A 70 -0.60 3.75 12.97
C THR A 70 -2.02 3.25 13.22
N ASP A 71 -2.69 3.81 14.23
CA ASP A 71 -4.05 3.42 14.58
C ASP A 71 -5.03 3.68 13.43
N ARG A 72 -5.62 2.59 12.92
CA ARG A 72 -6.58 2.63 11.81
C ARG A 72 -7.83 3.46 12.11
N ALA A 73 -8.22 3.63 13.36
CA ALA A 73 -9.37 4.46 13.72
C ALA A 73 -9.21 5.94 13.33
N ASN A 74 -7.98 6.43 13.17
CA ASN A 74 -7.72 7.80 12.71
C ASN A 74 -7.95 7.99 11.20
N TYR A 75 -8.07 6.90 10.45
CA TYR A 75 -8.19 6.87 8.98
C TYR A 75 -9.56 6.42 8.50
N VAL A 76 -10.43 6.03 9.45
CA VAL A 76 -11.82 5.62 9.19
C VAL A 76 -12.72 6.64 9.87
N PRO A 77 -13.61 7.33 9.14
CA PRO A 77 -14.58 8.24 9.76
C PRO A 77 -15.37 7.52 10.87
N THR A 78 -15.39 8.11 12.07
CA THR A 78 -16.07 7.54 13.25
C THR A 78 -17.58 7.52 13.05
N PRO A 79 -18.25 6.48 13.56
CA PRO A 79 -18.37 5.19 12.92
C PRO A 79 -19.56 5.16 11.93
N CYS A 80 -19.43 4.38 10.87
CA CYS A 80 -20.61 3.71 10.30
C CYS A 80 -21.17 2.68 11.31
N ALA A 81 -21.41 3.07 12.57
CA ALA A 81 -21.92 2.21 13.66
C ALA A 81 -23.42 1.95 13.52
N ASN A 82 -24.11 2.67 12.63
CA ASN A 82 -25.56 2.63 12.51
C ASN A 82 -26.06 2.05 11.17
N LYS A 83 -25.16 1.55 10.30
CA LYS A 83 -25.61 0.69 9.21
C LYS A 83 -25.71 -0.71 9.81
N GLY A 84 -26.95 -1.17 9.97
CA GLY A 84 -27.30 -2.36 10.76
C GLY A 84 -26.36 -3.54 10.55
N LYS A 85 -26.21 -4.34 11.61
CA LYS A 85 -25.53 -5.63 11.58
C LYS A 85 -26.01 -6.41 10.36
N SER A 86 -25.18 -6.43 9.32
CA SER A 86 -25.29 -7.44 8.28
C SER A 86 -24.64 -8.67 8.88
N ASP A 87 -25.33 -9.81 8.85
CA ASP A 87 -24.74 -11.09 9.30
C ASP A 87 -23.49 -11.47 8.49
N THR A 88 -23.23 -10.78 7.37
CA THR A 88 -22.13 -11.04 6.45
C THR A 88 -21.03 -9.97 6.44
N TYR A 89 -21.24 -8.79 7.02
CA TYR A 89 -20.27 -7.69 6.93
C TYR A 89 -19.97 -7.01 8.26
N ILE A 90 -18.69 -6.98 8.61
CA ILE A 90 -18.19 -6.35 9.83
C ILE A 90 -17.81 -4.90 9.51
N TRP A 91 -18.56 -3.97 10.10
CA TRP A 91 -18.27 -2.54 10.01
C TRP A 91 -17.39 -2.09 11.16
N GLY A 92 -16.48 -1.17 10.87
CA GLY A 92 -15.69 -0.49 11.89
C GLY A 92 -14.21 -0.39 11.55
N PRO A 93 -13.48 0.44 12.31
CA PRO A 93 -12.06 0.69 12.06
C PRO A 93 -11.20 -0.58 12.19
N TYR A 94 -11.63 -1.55 12.99
CA TYR A 94 -10.86 -2.75 13.29
C TYR A 94 -11.41 -4.03 12.65
N ALA A 95 -12.36 -3.87 11.73
CA ALA A 95 -12.80 -4.96 10.87
C ALA A 95 -11.74 -5.24 9.81
N ASP A 96 -11.39 -6.51 9.61
CA ASP A 96 -10.54 -6.90 8.47
C ASP A 96 -11.33 -6.94 7.16
N ALA A 97 -11.87 -5.77 6.79
CA ALA A 97 -12.69 -5.54 5.61
C ALA A 97 -12.50 -4.10 5.13
N PRO A 98 -12.77 -3.81 3.84
CA PRO A 98 -12.79 -2.44 3.35
C PRO A 98 -13.73 -1.56 4.19
N GLN A 99 -13.51 -0.26 4.33
CA GLN A 99 -14.48 0.61 5.02
C GLN A 99 -14.70 1.86 4.19
N SER A 100 -15.94 2.32 4.06
CA SER A 100 -16.19 3.54 3.30
C SER A 100 -15.59 4.75 4.02
N ILE A 101 -14.91 5.61 3.26
CA ILE A 101 -14.33 6.87 3.76
C ILE A 101 -15.00 8.11 3.10
N GLY A 102 -16.18 7.91 2.50
CA GLY A 102 -16.87 8.93 1.70
C GLY A 102 -16.57 8.82 0.20
N SER A 103 -17.14 9.72 -0.60
CA SER A 103 -16.83 9.89 -2.04
C SER A 103 -16.83 8.61 -2.90
N LYS A 104 -17.65 7.61 -2.54
CA LYS A 104 -17.73 6.29 -3.19
C LYS A 104 -16.41 5.50 -3.20
N VAL A 105 -15.49 5.82 -2.29
CA VAL A 105 -14.23 5.09 -2.10
C VAL A 105 -14.18 4.43 -0.72
N THR A 106 -13.29 3.45 -0.60
CA THR A 106 -13.06 2.70 0.63
C THR A 106 -11.59 2.75 1.01
N ILE A 107 -11.30 2.80 2.31
CA ILE A 107 -10.02 2.33 2.82
C ILE A 107 -9.98 0.80 2.65
N SER A 108 -8.87 0.26 2.14
CA SER A 108 -8.73 -1.19 1.90
C SER A 108 -8.71 -1.99 3.20
N ALA A 109 -8.93 -3.30 3.10
CA ALA A 109 -8.89 -4.17 4.27
C ALA A 109 -7.47 -4.20 4.90
N PRO A 110 -7.36 -4.28 6.24
CA PRO A 110 -6.11 -4.42 6.96
C PRO A 110 -5.13 -5.46 6.41
N HIS A 111 -5.56 -6.65 6.00
CA HIS A 111 -4.67 -7.66 5.40
C HIS A 111 -4.07 -7.21 4.05
N ILE A 112 -4.82 -6.44 3.25
CA ILE A 112 -4.30 -5.84 2.00
C ILE A 112 -3.16 -4.89 2.34
N HIS A 113 -3.34 -4.02 3.34
CA HIS A 113 -2.26 -3.13 3.76
C HIS A 113 -1.04 -3.88 4.30
N ALA A 114 -1.24 -4.97 5.04
CA ALA A 114 -0.15 -5.81 5.54
C ALA A 114 0.67 -6.35 4.36
N MET A 115 0.03 -6.98 3.37
CA MET A 115 0.71 -7.49 2.18
C MET A 115 1.41 -6.38 1.37
N THR A 116 0.77 -5.22 1.19
CA THR A 116 1.40 -4.06 0.53
C THR A 116 2.66 -3.61 1.27
N LEU A 117 2.63 -3.54 2.60
CA LEU A 117 3.78 -3.10 3.40
C LEU A 117 4.90 -4.14 3.41
N GLU A 118 4.58 -5.43 3.49
CA GLU A 118 5.55 -6.52 3.37
C GLU A 118 6.33 -6.41 2.04
N ALA A 119 5.61 -6.22 0.92
CA ALA A 119 6.24 -6.03 -0.39
C ALA A 119 7.10 -4.76 -0.47
N LEU A 120 6.61 -3.64 0.06
CA LEU A 120 7.35 -2.37 0.06
C LEU A 120 8.56 -2.38 1.00
N ALA A 121 8.51 -3.16 2.09
CA ALA A 121 9.60 -3.28 3.06
C ALA A 121 10.87 -3.92 2.44
N GLU A 122 10.74 -4.69 1.37
CA GLU A 122 11.88 -5.23 0.61
C GLU A 122 12.64 -4.13 -0.14
N VAL A 123 11.97 -3.04 -0.50
CA VAL A 123 12.55 -1.90 -1.22
C VAL A 123 13.06 -0.82 -0.25
N ILE A 124 12.36 -0.60 0.86
CA ILE A 124 12.67 0.45 1.85
C ILE A 124 13.74 -0.05 2.81
N THR A 125 14.96 -0.17 2.30
CA THR A 125 16.09 -0.79 3.02
C THR A 125 17.11 0.21 3.56
N SER A 126 17.04 1.47 3.12
CA SER A 126 18.02 2.50 3.51
C SER A 126 17.46 3.92 3.37
N GLY A 127 18.18 4.91 3.89
CA GLY A 127 17.85 6.31 3.70
C GLY A 127 17.84 6.72 2.22
N GLY A 128 16.85 7.52 1.82
CA GLY A 128 16.75 8.07 0.47
C GLY A 128 15.76 7.36 -0.47
N THR A 129 15.16 6.24 -0.05
CA THR A 129 14.11 5.55 -0.82
C THR A 129 12.91 6.47 -1.08
N ARG A 130 12.43 6.48 -2.33
CA ARG A 130 11.31 7.28 -2.82
C ARG A 130 10.18 6.36 -3.25
N VAL A 131 9.04 6.47 -2.58
CA VAL A 131 7.84 5.66 -2.86
C VAL A 131 6.72 6.57 -3.34
N LEU A 132 6.05 6.18 -4.42
CA LEU A 132 4.82 6.83 -4.89
C LEU A 132 3.62 5.95 -4.54
N ASP A 133 2.63 6.52 -3.86
CA ASP A 133 1.35 5.86 -3.57
C ASP A 133 0.24 6.52 -4.41
N VAL A 134 -0.09 5.91 -5.55
CA VAL A 134 -1.13 6.40 -6.46
C VAL A 134 -2.49 5.97 -5.93
N GLY A 135 -3.40 6.94 -5.75
CA GLY A 135 -4.70 6.65 -5.15
C GLY A 135 -4.62 6.44 -3.64
N CYS A 136 -3.72 7.16 -2.94
CA CYS A 136 -3.43 6.99 -1.51
C CYS A 136 -4.65 7.08 -0.57
N GLY A 137 -5.78 7.62 -1.04
CA GLY A 137 -7.07 7.57 -0.33
C GLY A 137 -7.00 8.20 1.05
N SER A 138 -7.23 7.40 2.10
CA SER A 138 -7.13 7.87 3.49
C SER A 138 -5.70 8.23 3.92
N GLY A 139 -4.68 7.78 3.18
CA GLY A 139 -3.27 8.01 3.49
C GLY A 139 -2.69 7.05 4.54
N ILE A 140 -3.39 5.98 4.90
CA ILE A 140 -2.94 5.04 5.94
C ILE A 140 -1.67 4.27 5.54
N VAL A 141 -1.52 3.89 4.26
CA VAL A 141 -0.31 3.22 3.77
C VAL A 141 0.86 4.19 3.86
N VAL A 142 0.69 5.43 3.40
CA VAL A 142 1.68 6.51 3.54
C VAL A 142 2.09 6.74 5.00
N GLY A 143 1.14 6.78 5.94
CA GLY A 143 1.42 6.92 7.37
C GLY A 143 2.29 5.80 7.92
N ARG A 144 1.99 4.54 7.56
CA ARG A 144 2.77 3.37 7.98
C ARG A 144 4.16 3.34 7.36
N LEU A 145 4.29 3.73 6.08
CA LEU A 145 5.58 3.86 5.40
C LEU A 145 6.48 4.90 6.05
N ALA A 146 5.92 6.05 6.46
CA ALA A 146 6.69 7.08 7.16
C ALA A 146 7.19 6.57 8.52
N ASP A 147 6.38 5.79 9.23
CA ASP A 147 6.75 5.21 10.50
C ASP A 147 7.84 4.11 10.37
N MET A 148 7.75 3.27 9.33
CA MET A 148 8.85 2.36 8.95
C MET A 148 10.14 3.12 8.63
N SER A 149 10.07 4.14 7.77
CA SER A 149 11.21 4.97 7.38
C SER A 149 11.88 5.63 8.58
N ARG A 150 11.08 6.19 9.52
CA ARG A 150 11.60 6.77 10.76
C ARG A 150 12.36 5.76 11.61
N ARG A 151 11.85 4.52 11.74
CA ARG A 151 12.54 3.46 12.48
C ARG A 151 13.86 3.07 11.82
N ASN A 152 13.88 2.92 10.50
CA ASN A 152 15.11 2.59 9.77
C ASN A 152 16.17 3.68 9.97
N LEU A 153 15.80 4.96 9.85
CA LEU A 153 16.72 6.08 10.11
C LEU A 153 17.24 6.13 11.55
N LEU A 154 16.41 5.76 12.54
CA LEU A 154 16.82 5.65 13.94
C LEU A 154 17.78 4.47 14.15
N ALA A 155 17.48 3.32 13.56
CA ALA A 155 18.32 2.12 13.64
C ALA A 155 19.69 2.33 12.97
N ASP A 156 19.72 3.07 11.86
CA ASP A 156 20.95 3.43 11.14
C ASP A 156 21.75 4.56 11.82
N GLY A 157 21.23 5.13 12.92
CA GLY A 157 21.86 6.27 13.61
C GLY A 157 21.85 7.58 12.81
N LEU A 158 21.02 7.67 11.76
CA LEU A 158 20.92 8.82 10.86
C LEU A 158 19.90 9.87 11.34
N PHE A 159 19.04 9.52 12.29
CA PHE A 159 18.06 10.43 12.87
C PHE A 159 18.68 11.24 14.04
N LEU A 160 19.37 12.33 13.71
CA LEU A 160 19.88 13.28 14.71
C LEU A 160 18.74 14.18 15.21
N GLN A 161 18.26 13.89 16.41
CA GLN A 161 17.23 14.67 17.11
C GLN A 161 17.62 16.16 17.14
N GLY A 162 16.85 17.01 16.44
CA GLY A 162 17.08 18.46 16.36
C GLY A 162 17.63 19.00 15.03
N SER A 163 17.97 18.14 14.07
CA SER A 163 18.25 18.55 12.69
C SER A 163 16.97 18.46 11.86
N GLY A 164 16.38 19.60 11.49
CA GLY A 164 15.07 19.69 10.81
C GLY A 164 14.97 19.07 9.40
N GLY A 165 15.79 18.07 9.06
CA GLY A 165 15.87 17.46 7.74
C GLY A 165 16.06 15.94 7.69
N THR A 166 16.13 15.21 8.82
CA THR A 166 16.46 13.77 8.85
C THR A 166 15.26 12.86 9.11
N GLY A 167 14.07 13.21 8.62
CA GLY A 167 12.85 12.39 8.80
C GLY A 167 12.09 12.09 7.51
N PRO A 168 11.11 11.19 7.56
CA PRO A 168 10.27 10.87 6.42
C PRO A 168 9.58 12.14 5.91
N ARG A 169 9.72 12.41 4.62
CA ARG A 169 9.07 13.53 3.94
C ARG A 169 7.83 13.00 3.23
N ILE A 170 6.66 13.46 3.67
CA ILE A 170 5.39 13.15 3.01
C ILE A 170 4.95 14.39 2.23
N GLU A 171 4.68 14.21 0.94
CA GLU A 171 4.12 15.22 0.05
C GLU A 171 2.87 14.65 -0.62
N VAL A 172 1.76 15.38 -0.58
CA VAL A 172 0.47 14.95 -1.15
C VAL A 172 0.13 15.81 -2.35
N PHE A 173 -0.16 15.18 -3.47
CA PHE A 173 -0.49 15.83 -4.73
C PHE A 173 -1.90 15.44 -5.17
N GLN A 174 -2.65 16.40 -5.68
CA GLN A 174 -3.90 16.14 -6.40
C GLN A 174 -3.60 16.06 -7.90
N GLY A 175 -4.01 14.99 -8.55
CA GLY A 175 -3.78 14.79 -9.98
C GLY A 175 -4.39 13.50 -10.51
N ASP A 176 -4.24 13.28 -11.81
CA ASP A 176 -4.63 12.03 -12.47
C ASP A 176 -3.54 10.96 -12.26
N GLY A 177 -3.88 9.93 -11.48
CA GLY A 177 -2.97 8.83 -11.18
C GLY A 177 -2.48 8.06 -12.41
N TRP A 178 -3.24 8.07 -13.52
CA TRP A 178 -2.81 7.44 -14.78
C TRP A 178 -1.57 8.08 -15.39
N GLN A 179 -1.29 9.34 -15.05
CA GLN A 179 -0.10 10.06 -15.49
C GLN A 179 1.12 9.84 -14.58
N GLY A 180 0.94 9.17 -13.44
CA GLY A 180 1.95 9.10 -12.39
C GLY A 180 2.38 10.48 -11.91
N LEU A 181 3.67 10.64 -11.58
CA LEU A 181 4.25 11.92 -11.14
C LEU A 181 5.65 12.16 -11.75
N PRO A 182 5.75 12.37 -13.08
CA PRO A 182 7.01 12.33 -13.80
C PRO A 182 8.02 13.39 -13.36
N GLY A 183 7.56 14.56 -12.92
CA GLY A 183 8.43 15.63 -12.42
C GLY A 183 9.16 15.30 -11.11
N LEU A 184 8.71 14.27 -10.40
CA LEU A 184 9.35 13.75 -9.19
C LEU A 184 9.87 12.32 -9.38
N GLY A 185 9.91 11.76 -10.59
CA GLY A 185 10.61 10.49 -10.82
C GLY A 185 12.14 10.62 -10.67
N PRO A 186 12.88 9.50 -10.71
CA PRO A 186 12.38 8.13 -10.58
C PRO A 186 11.97 7.80 -9.13
N PHE A 187 11.11 6.80 -8.98
CA PHE A 187 10.71 6.20 -7.70
C PHE A 187 11.27 4.79 -7.60
N ASP A 188 11.63 4.38 -6.39
CA ASP A 188 12.13 3.03 -6.11
C ASP A 188 10.99 2.00 -6.02
N ALA A 189 9.81 2.45 -5.58
CA ALA A 189 8.59 1.65 -5.58
C ALA A 189 7.36 2.50 -5.89
N ILE A 190 6.36 1.87 -6.51
CA ILE A 190 5.05 2.47 -6.79
C ILE A 190 3.98 1.51 -6.28
N ASN A 191 3.14 1.99 -5.37
CA ASN A 191 1.88 1.33 -4.99
C ASN A 191 0.72 1.99 -5.73
N VAL A 192 -0.27 1.19 -6.14
CA VAL A 192 -1.50 1.68 -6.76
C VAL A 192 -2.68 1.06 -6.01
N GLY A 193 -3.49 1.92 -5.38
CA GLY A 193 -4.65 1.54 -4.55
C GLY A 193 -5.98 1.53 -5.27
#